data_AF-A0AAU3LQ83-F1
#
_entry.id   AF-A0AAU3LQ83-F1
#
_cell.length_a   1.000
_cell.length_b   1.000
_cell.length_c   1.000
_cell.angle_alpha   90.00
_cell.angle_beta   90.00
_cell.angle_gamma   90.00
#
_symmetry.space_group_name_H-M   'P 1'
#
loop_
_entity.id
_entity.type
_entity.pdbx_description
1 polymer ?
#
loop_
_entity_poly.entity_id
_entity_poly.type
_entity_poly.pdbx_seq_one_letter_code
_entity_poly.pdbx_strand_id
1 'polypeptide(L)'
;MNIPWGDIATFGSAGLSAVAAAGAWFAAHRANSTANTVASIERERWHEDRTPDIKLSFTGQFGSRGSITAHLVGPDSLGDLTSVQLEMVNDDMDHRVLNPTPEYTQADADAYVWGPFRFAPGIDGADENGRRTGAMPLEMGRGRPFAVERTRPGRWMTGTTAEGWQDRYTHLPIRVRVTCRRGEETWALARELENPPR
;
A
#
# COMPACT_ATOMS: atom_id res chain seq x y z
N MET A 1 79.77 -31.26 32.66
CA MET A 1 79.15 -31.58 31.35
C MET A 1 77.73 -31.01 31.37
N ASN A 2 77.51 -29.89 30.70
CA ASN A 2 76.19 -29.28 30.52
C ASN A 2 75.67 -29.70 29.13
N ILE A 3 74.49 -30.30 29.08
CA ILE A 3 73.71 -30.41 27.85
C ILE A 3 72.79 -29.17 27.83
N PRO A 4 72.83 -28.32 26.80
CA PRO A 4 71.99 -27.14 26.75
C PRO A 4 70.54 -27.57 26.46
N TRP A 5 69.65 -27.30 27.41
CA TRP A 5 68.19 -27.29 27.23
C TRP A 5 67.77 -26.04 26.45
N GLY A 6 68.27 -25.92 25.23
CA GLY A 6 68.01 -24.78 24.35
C GLY A 6 67.56 -25.28 23.00
N ASP A 7 66.35 -25.83 22.94
CA ASP A 7 65.46 -25.73 21.78
C ASP A 7 64.11 -26.36 22.13
N ILE A 8 63.06 -25.85 21.49
CA ILE A 8 61.62 -26.13 21.69
C ILE A 8 60.94 -25.14 22.65
N ALA A 9 60.55 -23.97 22.13
CA ALA A 9 59.18 -23.43 22.27
C ALA A 9 59.01 -22.03 21.64
N THR A 10 59.48 -21.78 20.42
CA THR A 10 59.15 -20.55 19.68
C THR A 10 58.41 -20.83 18.37
N PHE A 11 57.51 -21.81 18.39
CA PHE A 11 56.56 -22.06 17.29
C PHE A 11 55.08 -21.90 17.71
N GLY A 12 54.80 -21.53 18.97
CA GLY A 12 53.43 -21.51 19.50
C GLY A 12 52.63 -20.23 19.19
N SER A 13 53.24 -19.04 19.18
CA SER A 13 52.48 -17.78 19.20
C SER A 13 51.97 -17.32 17.83
N ALA A 14 52.73 -17.51 16.75
CA ALA A 14 52.34 -17.06 15.41
C ALA A 14 51.24 -17.96 14.78
N GLY A 15 51.32 -19.28 14.97
CA GLY A 15 50.31 -20.24 14.50
C GLY A 15 48.98 -20.10 15.25
N LEU A 16 49.03 -19.93 16.57
CA LEU A 16 47.83 -19.65 17.38
C LEU A 16 47.19 -18.30 17.01
N SER A 17 47.99 -17.28 16.70
CA SER A 17 47.46 -15.96 16.29
C SER A 17 46.79 -15.99 14.92
N ALA A 18 47.31 -16.76 13.95
CA ALA A 18 46.69 -16.91 12.63
C ALA A 18 45.36 -17.69 12.70
N VAL A 19 45.30 -18.75 13.51
CA VAL A 19 44.06 -19.51 13.75
C VAL A 19 43.04 -18.65 14.50
N ALA A 20 43.48 -17.87 15.49
CA ALA A 20 42.62 -16.93 16.20
C ALA A 20 42.07 -15.82 15.29
N ALA A 21 42.90 -15.26 14.40
CA ALA A 21 42.48 -14.25 13.44
C ALA A 21 41.49 -14.80 12.40
N ALA A 22 41.72 -16.01 11.88
CA ALA A 22 40.80 -16.68 10.97
C ALA A 22 39.46 -17.00 11.66
N GLY A 23 39.51 -17.47 12.91
CA GLY A 23 38.33 -17.69 13.75
C GLY A 23 37.54 -16.41 14.01
N ALA A 24 38.23 -15.31 14.32
CA ALA A 24 37.62 -13.99 14.52
C ALA A 24 36.97 -13.45 13.25
N TRP A 25 37.60 -13.59 12.08
CA TRP A 25 37.04 -13.17 10.79
C TRP A 25 35.77 -13.96 10.44
N PHE A 26 35.80 -15.28 10.60
CA PHE A 26 34.65 -16.13 10.30
C PHE A 26 33.49 -15.90 11.29
N ALA A 27 33.81 -15.70 12.57
CA ALA A 27 32.83 -15.31 13.58
C ALA A 27 32.23 -13.92 13.29
N ALA A 28 33.04 -12.94 12.91
CA ALA A 28 32.56 -11.61 12.51
C ALA A 28 31.67 -11.67 11.26
N HIS A 29 32.01 -12.53 10.28
CA HIS A 29 31.21 -12.68 9.06
C HIS A 29 29.85 -13.34 9.36
N ARG A 30 29.82 -14.38 10.21
CA ARG A 30 28.57 -14.98 10.71
C ARG A 30 27.76 -14.04 11.59
N ALA A 31 28.42 -13.24 12.42
CA ALA A 31 27.77 -12.24 13.25
C ALA A 31 27.13 -11.16 12.37
N ASN A 32 27.81 -10.73 11.29
CA ASN A 32 27.28 -9.76 10.34
C ASN A 32 26.09 -10.32 9.54
N SER A 33 26.16 -11.59 9.10
CA SER A 33 25.02 -12.24 8.43
C SER A 33 23.82 -12.42 9.37
N THR A 34 24.06 -12.76 10.64
CA THR A 34 23.02 -12.88 11.66
C THR A 34 22.44 -11.52 12.03
N ALA A 35 23.28 -10.49 12.18
CA ALA A 35 22.85 -9.12 12.44
C ALA A 35 22.01 -8.57 11.28
N ASN A 36 22.35 -8.88 10.03
CA ASN A 36 21.53 -8.53 8.87
C ASN A 36 20.17 -9.24 8.87
N THR A 37 20.14 -10.54 9.15
CA THR A 37 18.88 -11.30 9.23
C THR A 37 18.00 -10.83 10.39
N VAL A 38 18.59 -10.60 11.57
CA VAL A 38 17.86 -10.05 12.72
C VAL A 38 17.40 -8.63 12.42
N ALA A 39 18.24 -7.77 11.82
CA ALA A 39 17.84 -6.43 11.42
C ALA A 39 16.73 -6.43 10.36
N SER A 40 16.67 -7.41 9.45
CA SER A 40 15.55 -7.56 8.52
C SER A 40 14.27 -8.05 9.19
N ILE A 41 14.36 -9.00 10.14
CA ILE A 41 13.20 -9.48 10.91
C ILE A 41 12.65 -8.39 11.81
N GLU A 42 13.53 -7.65 12.49
CA GLU A 42 13.14 -6.48 13.28
C GLU A 42 12.52 -5.42 12.37
N ARG A 43 13.13 -5.11 11.21
CA ARG A 43 12.51 -4.15 10.28
C ARG A 43 11.10 -4.56 9.83
N GLU A 44 10.89 -5.84 9.56
CA GLU A 44 9.56 -6.37 9.21
C GLU A 44 8.57 -6.23 10.37
N ARG A 45 8.98 -6.62 11.59
CA ARG A 45 8.14 -6.45 12.80
C ARG A 45 7.78 -4.99 13.03
N TRP A 46 8.72 -4.08 12.86
CA TRP A 46 8.48 -2.65 13.02
C TRP A 46 7.56 -2.09 11.93
N HIS A 47 7.60 -2.67 10.72
CA HIS A 47 6.69 -2.30 9.63
C HIS A 47 5.26 -2.80 9.89
N GLU A 48 5.11 -4.03 10.41
CA GLU A 48 3.83 -4.59 10.85
C GLU A 48 3.22 -3.79 12.01
N ASP A 49 4.02 -3.53 13.07
CA ASP A 49 3.61 -2.75 14.25
C ASP A 49 3.24 -1.29 13.93
N ARG A 50 3.69 -0.78 12.78
CA ARG A 50 3.38 0.57 12.28
C ARG A 50 2.41 0.56 11.11
N THR A 51 1.74 -0.55 10.83
CA THR A 51 0.73 -0.59 9.78
C THR A 51 -0.36 0.45 10.07
N PRO A 52 -0.61 1.40 9.16
CA PRO A 52 -1.63 2.42 9.38
C PRO A 52 -3.02 1.81 9.50
N ASP A 53 -3.75 2.19 10.56
CA ASP A 53 -5.18 1.96 10.64
C ASP A 53 -5.92 3.17 10.06
N ILE A 54 -6.33 3.04 8.80
CA ILE A 54 -7.17 4.03 8.13
C ILE A 54 -8.61 3.58 8.14
N LYS A 55 -9.45 4.36 8.81
CA LYS A 55 -10.90 4.22 8.77
C LYS A 55 -11.46 5.11 7.67
N LEU A 56 -12.23 4.51 6.77
CA LEU A 56 -13.02 5.24 5.80
C LEU A 56 -14.44 5.38 6.31
N SER A 57 -15.08 6.51 6.00
CA SER A 57 -16.51 6.72 6.21
C SER A 57 -17.11 7.42 5.01
N PHE A 58 -18.35 7.08 4.66
CA PHE A 58 -19.09 7.79 3.63
C PHE A 58 -20.04 8.80 4.28
N THR A 59 -20.07 10.01 3.77
CA THR A 59 -21.07 11.03 4.11
C THR A 59 -21.65 11.62 2.84
N GLY A 60 -22.97 11.62 2.69
CA GLY A 60 -23.63 12.22 1.53
C GLY A 60 -25.12 12.41 1.81
N GLN A 61 -25.69 13.47 1.24
CA GLN A 61 -27.14 13.61 1.13
C GLN A 61 -27.63 12.76 -0.03
N PHE A 62 -28.85 12.20 0.10
CA PHE A 62 -29.60 11.51 -0.95
C PHE A 62 -29.32 12.10 -2.34
N GLY A 63 -28.89 11.28 -3.30
CA GLY A 63 -28.50 11.74 -4.65
C GLY A 63 -27.23 11.13 -5.24
N SER A 64 -26.61 11.85 -6.19
CA SER A 64 -25.51 11.35 -7.04
C SER A 64 -24.10 11.75 -6.58
N ARG A 65 -23.95 12.45 -5.45
CA ARG A 65 -22.68 12.96 -4.93
C ARG A 65 -22.56 12.70 -3.43
N GLY A 66 -21.33 12.62 -2.95
CA GLY A 66 -21.02 12.47 -1.53
C GLY A 66 -19.55 12.72 -1.27
N SER A 67 -19.10 12.30 -0.09
CA SER A 67 -17.71 12.35 0.31
C SER A 67 -17.30 11.07 1.03
N ILE A 68 -16.12 10.57 0.70
CA ILE A 68 -15.43 9.55 1.50
C ILE A 68 -14.41 10.29 2.37
N THR A 69 -14.53 10.18 3.68
CA THR A 69 -13.56 10.76 4.62
C THR A 69 -12.62 9.67 5.11
N ALA A 70 -11.31 9.88 4.88
CA ALA A 70 -10.26 9.03 5.42
C ALA A 70 -9.75 9.59 6.75
N HIS A 71 -9.71 8.74 7.78
CA HIS A 71 -9.20 9.06 9.11
C HIS A 71 -8.04 8.13 9.44
N LEU A 72 -6.90 8.70 9.81
CA LEU A 72 -5.80 7.96 10.42
C LEU A 72 -6.11 7.77 11.91
N VAL A 73 -6.50 6.56 12.28
CA VAL A 73 -6.90 6.20 13.66
C VAL A 73 -5.68 5.84 14.50
N GLY A 74 -4.67 5.24 13.90
CA GLY A 74 -3.45 4.86 14.60
C GLY A 74 -2.55 3.97 13.75
N PRO A 75 -1.59 3.27 14.38
CA PRO A 75 -1.23 3.39 15.80
C PRO A 75 -0.56 4.75 16.10
N ASP A 76 -0.64 5.26 17.34
CA ASP A 76 -0.06 6.57 17.69
C ASP A 76 1.45 6.69 17.40
N SER A 77 2.17 5.55 17.49
CA SER A 77 3.59 5.44 17.14
C SER A 77 3.90 5.70 15.66
N LEU A 78 2.88 5.62 14.79
CA LEU A 78 2.97 5.95 13.38
C LEU A 78 3.06 7.46 13.13
N GLY A 79 2.50 8.30 14.01
CA GLY A 79 2.36 9.74 13.74
C GLY A 79 1.69 10.03 12.39
N ASP A 80 2.06 11.13 11.75
CA ASP A 80 1.45 11.56 10.49
C ASP A 80 1.95 10.80 9.26
N LEU A 81 1.08 10.67 8.25
CA LEU A 81 1.41 10.10 6.94
C LEU A 81 1.79 11.20 5.95
N THR A 82 2.98 11.06 5.36
CA THR A 82 3.49 12.01 4.35
C THR A 82 2.70 11.99 3.05
N SER A 83 2.11 10.84 2.71
CA SER A 83 1.31 10.69 1.51
C SER A 83 0.28 9.57 1.69
N VAL A 84 -0.96 9.88 1.37
CA VAL A 84 -2.10 8.98 1.30
C VAL A 84 -2.76 9.20 -0.05
N GLN A 85 -3.02 8.11 -0.76
CA GLN A 85 -3.72 8.10 -2.04
C GLN A 85 -4.80 7.03 -1.99
N LEU A 86 -6.00 7.40 -2.45
CA LEU A 86 -7.12 6.47 -2.52
C LEU A 86 -7.34 6.08 -3.98
N GLU A 87 -7.67 4.82 -4.19
CA GLU A 87 -8.00 4.25 -5.50
C GLU A 87 -9.29 3.44 -5.39
N MET A 88 -10.25 3.69 -6.28
CA MET A 88 -11.44 2.87 -6.42
C MET A 88 -11.06 1.53 -7.03
N VAL A 89 -11.43 0.46 -6.34
CA VAL A 89 -11.23 -0.92 -6.79
C VAL A 89 -12.50 -1.39 -7.49
N ASN A 90 -12.33 -2.18 -8.54
CA ASN A 90 -13.43 -2.73 -9.31
C ASN A 90 -14.21 -3.80 -8.51
N ASP A 91 -15.38 -4.15 -9.04
CA ASP A 91 -16.04 -5.41 -8.72
C ASP A 91 -15.19 -6.64 -9.06
N ASP A 92 -15.71 -7.84 -8.78
CA ASP A 92 -14.99 -9.11 -8.99
C ASP A 92 -15.11 -9.65 -10.42
N MET A 93 -15.73 -8.90 -11.35
CA MET A 93 -15.97 -9.37 -12.72
C MET A 93 -14.71 -9.23 -13.59
N ASP A 94 -14.55 -10.12 -14.56
CA ASP A 94 -13.53 -9.98 -15.60
C ASP A 94 -13.97 -8.96 -16.65
N HIS A 95 -13.23 -7.86 -16.75
CA HIS A 95 -13.46 -6.75 -17.68
C HIS A 95 -12.53 -6.78 -18.89
N ARG A 96 -12.00 -7.97 -19.25
CA ARG A 96 -11.20 -8.13 -20.47
C ARG A 96 -11.99 -7.79 -21.73
N VAL A 97 -11.43 -6.91 -22.54
CA VAL A 97 -11.99 -6.49 -23.83
C VAL A 97 -11.63 -7.52 -24.89
N LEU A 98 -12.64 -8.29 -25.33
CA LEU A 98 -12.46 -9.35 -26.34
C LEU A 98 -12.31 -8.80 -27.77
N ASN A 99 -13.00 -7.70 -28.08
CA ASN A 99 -13.00 -7.07 -29.40
C ASN A 99 -12.70 -5.57 -29.27
N PRO A 100 -11.43 -5.18 -29.11
CA PRO A 100 -11.07 -3.77 -28.95
C PRO A 100 -11.34 -3.00 -30.24
N THR A 101 -11.81 -1.76 -30.10
CA THR A 101 -11.98 -0.81 -31.19
C THR A 101 -11.11 0.43 -30.92
N PRO A 102 -10.85 1.29 -31.92
CA PRO A 102 -10.16 2.56 -31.68
C PRO A 102 -10.87 3.47 -30.64
N GLU A 103 -12.17 3.26 -30.42
CA GLU A 103 -12.97 4.06 -29.47
C GLU A 103 -13.03 3.46 -28.06
N TYR A 104 -12.70 2.17 -27.93
CA TYR A 104 -12.71 1.40 -26.69
C TYR A 104 -11.66 0.29 -26.71
N THR A 105 -10.62 0.48 -25.90
CA THR A 105 -9.48 -0.42 -25.74
C THR A 105 -9.47 -1.06 -24.35
N GLN A 106 -8.58 -2.04 -24.13
CA GLN A 106 -8.34 -2.57 -22.78
C GLN A 106 -7.91 -1.47 -21.80
N ALA A 107 -7.13 -0.48 -22.26
CA ALA A 107 -6.69 0.62 -21.41
C ALA A 107 -7.87 1.48 -20.93
N ASP A 108 -8.88 1.71 -21.79
CA ASP A 108 -10.11 2.39 -21.39
C ASP A 108 -10.88 1.59 -20.33
N ALA A 109 -10.97 0.27 -20.49
CA ALA A 109 -11.62 -0.63 -19.54
C ALA A 109 -10.91 -0.66 -18.18
N ASP A 110 -9.58 -0.71 -18.19
CA ASP A 110 -8.75 -0.73 -16.98
C ASP A 110 -8.81 0.61 -16.24
N ALA A 111 -8.84 1.73 -16.97
CA ALA A 111 -8.94 3.07 -16.40
C ALA A 111 -10.33 3.36 -15.82
N TYR A 112 -11.39 2.78 -16.38
CA TYR A 112 -12.78 3.01 -15.98
C TYR A 112 -13.17 2.31 -14.67
N VAL A 113 -13.83 3.02 -13.75
CA VAL A 113 -14.23 2.47 -12.44
C VAL A 113 -15.45 1.56 -12.56
N TRP A 114 -15.28 0.26 -12.34
CA TRP A 114 -16.36 -0.73 -12.34
C TRP A 114 -16.97 -0.87 -10.94
N GLY A 115 -17.76 0.12 -10.55
CA GLY A 115 -18.35 0.18 -9.22
C GLY A 115 -19.45 1.23 -9.08
N PRO A 116 -20.04 1.35 -7.87
CA PRO A 116 -21.13 2.28 -7.61
C PRO A 116 -20.69 3.76 -7.61
N PHE A 117 -19.47 4.04 -7.15
CA PHE A 117 -18.92 5.39 -7.02
C PHE A 117 -17.53 5.52 -7.63
N ARG A 118 -17.21 6.74 -8.06
CA ARG A 118 -15.86 7.19 -8.44
C ARG A 118 -15.53 8.48 -7.69
N PHE A 119 -14.25 8.81 -7.56
CA PHE A 119 -13.85 10.15 -7.13
C PHE A 119 -14.33 11.19 -8.13
N ALA A 120 -14.71 12.37 -7.66
CA ALA A 120 -15.12 13.46 -8.54
C ALA A 120 -13.92 13.91 -9.39
N PRO A 121 -13.91 13.70 -10.72
CA PRO A 121 -12.74 13.98 -11.54
C PRO A 121 -12.27 15.43 -11.41
N GLY A 122 -10.95 15.64 -11.29
CA GLY A 122 -10.34 16.97 -11.13
C GLY A 122 -10.46 17.60 -9.74
N ILE A 123 -11.14 16.96 -8.79
CA ILE A 123 -11.23 17.39 -7.38
C ILE A 123 -10.27 16.55 -6.54
N ASP A 124 -9.59 17.16 -5.56
CA ASP A 124 -8.61 16.47 -4.68
C ASP A 124 -7.49 15.75 -5.45
N GLY A 125 -7.14 16.26 -6.64
CA GLY A 125 -6.16 15.67 -7.54
C GLY A 125 -6.63 14.37 -8.21
N ALA A 126 -7.94 14.08 -8.20
CA ALA A 126 -8.49 12.90 -8.83
C ALA A 126 -8.26 12.90 -10.35
N ASP A 127 -7.92 11.73 -10.89
CA ASP A 127 -7.73 11.54 -12.32
C ASP A 127 -9.03 11.75 -13.12
N GLU A 128 -8.90 11.82 -14.44
CA GLU A 128 -10.01 12.07 -15.37
C GLU A 128 -11.14 11.03 -15.27
N ASN A 129 -10.83 9.81 -14.84
CA ASN A 129 -11.78 8.72 -14.70
C ASN A 129 -12.38 8.65 -13.29
N GLY A 130 -11.86 9.44 -12.35
CA GLY A 130 -12.22 9.37 -10.94
C GLY A 130 -11.74 8.08 -10.27
N ARG A 131 -10.75 7.39 -10.85
CA ARG A 131 -10.25 6.12 -10.32
C ARG A 131 -9.36 6.35 -9.11
N ARG A 132 -8.46 7.32 -9.18
CA ARG A 132 -7.44 7.55 -8.15
C ARG A 132 -7.37 9.02 -7.79
N THR A 133 -7.19 9.32 -6.50
CA THR A 133 -6.98 10.69 -6.00
C THR A 133 -5.54 11.16 -6.20
N GLY A 134 -5.29 12.45 -5.94
CA GLY A 134 -3.94 12.93 -5.71
C GLY A 134 -3.34 12.30 -4.45
N ALA A 135 -2.02 12.24 -4.40
CA ALA A 135 -1.28 11.92 -3.18
C ALA A 135 -1.32 13.13 -2.23
N MET A 136 -1.80 12.93 -1.00
CA MET A 136 -1.99 14.01 -0.04
C MET A 136 -1.58 13.61 1.38
N PRO A 137 -1.04 14.51 2.21
CA PRO A 137 -0.74 14.20 3.60
C PRO A 137 -2.02 13.94 4.40
N LEU A 138 -1.93 13.05 5.39
CA LEU A 138 -2.99 12.75 6.35
C LEU A 138 -2.44 12.85 7.77
N GLU A 139 -2.95 13.82 8.51
CA GLU A 139 -2.59 14.11 9.90
C GLU A 139 -3.35 13.18 10.84
N MET A 140 -2.69 12.72 11.90
CA MET A 140 -3.32 11.92 12.94
C MET A 140 -4.44 12.72 13.62
N GLY A 141 -5.58 12.06 13.87
CA GLY A 141 -6.75 12.69 14.51
C GLY A 141 -7.56 13.62 13.61
N ARG A 142 -7.11 13.92 12.38
CA ARG A 142 -7.86 14.74 11.41
C ARG A 142 -8.35 13.91 10.23
N GLY A 143 -9.66 13.94 9.99
CA GLY A 143 -10.25 13.37 8.78
C GLY A 143 -9.98 14.23 7.56
N ARG A 144 -9.69 13.58 6.42
CA ARG A 144 -9.63 14.24 5.11
C ARG A 144 -10.78 13.77 4.23
N PRO A 145 -11.71 14.67 3.85
CA PRO A 145 -12.78 14.34 2.92
C PRO A 145 -12.24 14.30 1.49
N PHE A 146 -12.75 13.37 0.70
CA PHE A 146 -12.55 13.26 -0.75
C PHE A 146 -13.90 13.29 -1.43
N ALA A 147 -14.06 14.14 -2.45
CA ALA A 147 -15.32 14.24 -3.18
C ALA A 147 -15.55 12.98 -4.05
N VAL A 148 -16.75 12.43 -4.01
CA VAL A 148 -17.15 11.28 -4.84
C VAL A 148 -18.49 11.52 -5.52
N GLU A 149 -18.69 10.86 -6.65
CA GLU A 149 -19.95 10.85 -7.38
C GLU A 149 -20.31 9.45 -7.85
N ARG A 150 -21.61 9.21 -8.05
CA ARG A 150 -22.12 7.95 -8.60
C ARG A 150 -21.54 7.73 -9.99
N THR A 151 -20.92 6.57 -10.21
CA THR A 151 -20.39 6.17 -11.51
C THR A 151 -21.53 6.07 -12.53
N ARG A 152 -21.27 6.48 -13.77
CA ARG A 152 -22.21 6.34 -14.89
C ARG A 152 -21.61 5.43 -15.94
N PRO A 153 -22.42 4.68 -16.70
CA PRO A 153 -21.96 3.86 -17.82
C PRO A 153 -20.93 4.59 -18.68
N GLY A 154 -19.88 3.87 -19.06
CA GLY A 154 -18.91 4.36 -20.02
C GLY A 154 -19.59 4.72 -21.35
N ARG A 155 -18.99 5.65 -22.10
CA ARG A 155 -19.52 6.11 -23.40
C ARG A 155 -19.78 4.98 -24.41
N TRP A 156 -19.05 3.86 -24.29
CA TRP A 156 -19.18 2.68 -25.13
C TRP A 156 -20.34 1.74 -24.73
N MET A 157 -21.02 1.99 -23.61
CA MET A 157 -22.11 1.15 -23.09
C MET A 157 -23.49 1.69 -23.47
N THR A 158 -23.75 1.84 -24.77
CA THR A 158 -24.93 2.52 -25.32
C THR A 158 -26.28 1.93 -24.88
N GLY A 159 -26.32 0.65 -24.47
CA GLY A 159 -27.52 -0.03 -23.97
C GLY A 159 -27.77 0.10 -22.46
N THR A 160 -26.91 0.79 -21.70
CA THR A 160 -27.04 0.90 -20.24
C THR A 160 -27.35 2.33 -19.82
N THR A 161 -28.47 2.54 -19.12
CA THR A 161 -28.82 3.84 -18.54
C THR A 161 -28.07 4.08 -17.23
N ALA A 162 -27.98 5.33 -16.77
CA ALA A 162 -27.41 5.64 -15.46
C ALA A 162 -28.19 4.97 -14.31
N GLU A 163 -29.51 4.82 -14.47
CA GLU A 163 -30.38 4.10 -13.54
C GLU A 163 -30.07 2.61 -13.52
N GLY A 164 -30.03 1.97 -14.70
CA GLY A 164 -29.69 0.55 -14.79
C GLY A 164 -28.28 0.24 -14.29
N TRP A 165 -27.33 1.16 -14.46
CA TRP A 165 -25.98 1.02 -13.90
C TRP A 165 -26.00 0.89 -12.39
N GLN A 166 -26.61 1.83 -11.66
CA GLN A 166 -26.55 1.68 -10.21
C GLN A 166 -27.52 0.66 -9.65
N ASP A 167 -28.58 0.27 -10.36
CA ASP A 167 -29.36 -0.90 -9.93
C ASP A 167 -28.45 -2.15 -9.88
N ARG A 168 -27.58 -2.33 -10.89
CA ARG A 168 -26.58 -3.41 -10.89
C ARG A 168 -25.65 -3.36 -9.67
N TYR A 169 -25.28 -2.17 -9.20
CA TYR A 169 -24.34 -2.00 -8.09
C TYR A 169 -24.99 -1.72 -6.73
N THR A 170 -26.33 -1.68 -6.63
CA THR A 170 -27.05 -1.22 -5.41
C THR A 170 -26.68 -2.02 -4.16
N HIS A 171 -26.39 -3.31 -4.29
CA HIS A 171 -26.05 -4.20 -3.18
C HIS A 171 -24.54 -4.48 -3.05
N LEU A 172 -23.72 -3.84 -3.87
CA LEU A 172 -22.28 -4.03 -3.86
C LEU A 172 -21.60 -2.90 -3.09
N PRO A 173 -20.56 -3.20 -2.29
CA PRO A 173 -19.86 -2.20 -1.49
C PRO A 173 -19.06 -1.24 -2.38
N ILE A 174 -18.72 -0.07 -1.83
CA ILE A 174 -17.69 0.78 -2.41
C ILE A 174 -16.33 0.23 -1.95
N ARG A 175 -15.51 -0.21 -2.90
CA ARG A 175 -14.19 -0.78 -2.61
C ARG A 175 -13.10 0.25 -2.86
N VAL A 176 -12.24 0.45 -1.86
CA VAL A 176 -11.17 1.45 -1.90
C VAL A 176 -9.85 0.80 -1.49
N ARG A 177 -8.83 0.98 -2.30
CA ARG A 177 -7.44 0.71 -1.94
C ARG A 177 -6.81 2.01 -1.46
N VAL A 178 -6.21 1.98 -0.28
CA VAL A 178 -5.50 3.12 0.31
C VAL A 178 -4.01 2.82 0.29
N THR A 179 -3.26 3.61 -0.47
CA THR A 179 -1.80 3.54 -0.50
C THR A 179 -1.24 4.64 0.39
N CYS A 180 -0.45 4.25 1.38
CA CYS A 180 0.08 5.12 2.42
C CYS A 180 1.60 5.12 2.38
N ARG A 181 2.22 6.26 2.65
CA ARG A 181 3.68 6.37 2.75
C ARG A 181 4.10 7.24 3.93
N ARG A 182 5.12 6.79 4.64
CA ARG A 182 5.83 7.53 5.68
C ARG A 182 7.33 7.34 5.49
N GLY A 183 8.04 8.42 5.13
CA GLY A 183 9.47 8.32 4.82
C GLY A 183 9.72 7.37 3.66
N GLU A 184 10.37 6.23 3.91
CA GLU A 184 10.59 5.16 2.92
C GLU A 184 9.56 4.02 3.02
N GLU A 185 8.83 3.91 4.13
CA GLU A 185 7.85 2.86 4.37
C GLU A 185 6.58 3.11 3.56
N THR A 186 6.04 2.05 2.94
CA THR A 186 4.82 2.11 2.13
C THR A 186 3.89 0.95 2.51
N TRP A 187 2.59 1.22 2.59
CA TRP A 187 1.55 0.24 2.87
C TRP A 187 0.42 0.33 1.85
N ALA A 188 -0.24 -0.78 1.57
CA ALA A 188 -1.44 -0.85 0.75
C ALA A 188 -2.56 -1.55 1.53
N LEU A 189 -3.66 -0.84 1.75
CA LEU A 189 -4.78 -1.29 2.59
C LEU A 189 -6.04 -1.40 1.73
N ALA A 190 -6.70 -2.56 1.75
CA ALA A 190 -8.03 -2.70 1.18
C ALA A 190 -9.08 -2.31 2.22
N ARG A 191 -10.07 -1.50 1.82
CA ARG A 191 -11.19 -1.07 2.64
C ARG A 191 -12.48 -1.16 1.83
N GLU A 192 -13.55 -1.52 2.52
CA GLU A 192 -14.89 -1.52 1.96
C GLU A 192 -15.77 -0.56 2.76
N LEU A 193 -16.65 0.12 2.05
CA LEU A 193 -17.69 0.97 2.62
C LEU A 193 -19.04 0.45 2.15
N GLU A 194 -20.04 0.58 3.00
CA GLU A 194 -21.42 0.36 2.60
C GLU A 194 -21.79 1.33 1.47
N ASN A 195 -22.48 0.80 0.45
CA ASN A 195 -23.02 1.63 -0.62
C ASN A 195 -24.34 2.25 -0.15
N PRO A 196 -24.41 3.59 0.00
CA PRO A 196 -25.61 4.24 0.47
C PRO A 196 -26.77 4.05 -0.53
N PRO A 197 -28.00 3.94 -0.02
CA PRO A 197 -29.18 3.88 -0.88
C PRO A 197 -29.26 5.12 -1.78
N ARG A 198 -29.97 4.97 -2.90
CA ARG A 198 -30.20 6.05 -3.87
C ARG A 198 -31.07 7.15 -3.29
#